data_AF-A0A382K8M6-F1
#
_entry.id   AF-A0A382K8M6-F1
#
_cell.length_a   1.000
_cell.length_b   1.000
_cell.length_c   1.000
_cell.angle_alpha   90.00
_cell.angle_beta   90.00
_cell.angle_gamma   90.00
#
_symmetry.space_group_name_H-M   'P 1'
#
loop_
_entity.id
_entity.type
_entity.pdbx_description
1 polymer ?
#
loop_
_entity_poly.entity_id
_entity_poly.type
_entity_poly.pdbx_seq_one_letter_code
_entity_poly.pdbx_strand_id
1 'polypeptide(L)'
;SFSGGTLDANESLSWTGNWRQEADGVIGIAADKTLSYEGGNLDLGIHALEIKGAGDLELTGDQAALVLDDVESLLELSGNGRVRRVRVSATPSTGRGLQISGQPTLGALELLVDSSLSVQNQFSVDEGILVDGVTLTLNDSGTFDSAVLLNNGTLVVTEEQTFSGQLSQQGASTIKLEAEARLTTSTTQAVSLGTAVLSLEGPGAFANGQAFVLDQAGVGLELSDNVIVSGAVELGAGEFIAEDNVTLSGNLSLTADATLTVVGTLNYSGAEVSIGQRSLSLEGGGELFNTGALVLDDALSVVSLAGIGTLSSMRVDADSGAGQGLLVSESVKVLALEVNQQVELLIEENVELSGSLSLNAGSVLSPSGLGILASDVILAGGRLSISDTRSLPGTLSLSSDSEIEVKTTGDLTLAQSGGLGVGS
;
A
#
# COMPACT_ATOMS: atom_id res chain seq x y z
N SER A 1 -12.03 47.59 6.46
CA SER A 1 -11.54 47.07 5.17
C SER A 1 -10.03 47.03 5.19
N PHE A 2 -9.43 46.02 4.57
CA PHE A 2 -8.00 45.88 4.39
C PHE A 2 -7.70 46.08 2.91
N SER A 3 -7.24 47.28 2.56
CA SER A 3 -6.98 47.70 1.18
C SER A 3 -5.56 47.32 0.72
N GLY A 4 -5.04 46.21 1.24
CA GLY A 4 -3.68 45.71 0.98
C GLY A 4 -2.56 46.44 1.72
N GLY A 5 -1.33 46.22 1.26
CA GLY A 5 -0.11 46.73 1.91
C GLY A 5 0.36 45.84 3.06
N THR A 6 1.11 46.40 4.02
CA THR A 6 1.66 45.66 5.16
C THR A 6 1.11 46.19 6.48
N LEU A 7 0.55 45.30 7.29
CA LEU A 7 0.21 45.55 8.69
C LEU A 7 1.25 44.87 9.59
N ASP A 8 2.08 45.66 10.27
CA ASP A 8 3.08 45.15 11.22
C ASP A 8 2.61 45.33 12.68
N ALA A 9 2.29 44.21 13.34
CA ALA A 9 1.98 44.13 14.76
C ALA A 9 3.27 43.94 15.58
N ASN A 10 3.94 45.05 15.90
CA ASN A 10 5.11 45.07 16.78
C ASN A 10 4.74 45.02 18.29
N GLU A 11 3.47 45.18 18.60
CA GLU A 11 2.89 45.01 19.93
C GLU A 11 1.66 44.11 19.84
N SER A 12 1.20 43.58 20.97
CA SER A 12 -0.07 42.84 20.98
C SER A 12 -1.22 43.82 20.80
N LEU A 13 -2.08 43.53 19.82
CA LEU A 13 -3.15 44.42 19.37
C LEU A 13 -4.43 43.61 19.23
N SER A 14 -5.56 44.23 19.57
CA SER A 14 -6.87 43.69 19.23
C SER A 14 -7.64 44.65 18.33
N TRP A 15 -8.45 44.10 17.42
CA TRP A 15 -9.37 44.89 16.62
C TRP A 15 -10.72 44.21 16.45
N THR A 16 -11.73 45.04 16.23
CA THR A 16 -13.14 44.66 16.08
C THR A 16 -13.73 45.31 14.84
N GLY A 17 -14.89 44.82 14.40
CA GLY A 17 -15.65 45.38 13.27
C GLY A 17 -15.65 44.44 12.07
N ASN A 18 -16.35 44.80 11.01
CA ASN A 18 -16.48 43.93 9.84
C ASN A 18 -15.17 43.89 9.04
N TRP A 19 -14.66 42.68 8.83
CA TRP A 19 -13.59 42.43 7.89
C TRP A 19 -14.08 42.52 6.44
N ARG A 20 -13.21 43.04 5.57
CA ARG A 20 -13.36 43.00 4.12
C ARG A 20 -11.99 43.21 3.51
N GLN A 21 -11.43 42.20 2.86
CA GLN A 21 -10.21 42.36 2.08
C GLN A 21 -10.57 42.98 0.72
N GLU A 22 -9.82 44.01 0.31
CA GLU A 22 -10.05 44.75 -0.94
C GLU A 22 -8.84 44.73 -1.87
N ALA A 23 -7.69 44.25 -1.38
CA ALA A 23 -6.48 44.01 -2.17
C ALA A 23 -5.56 43.00 -1.46
N ASP A 24 -4.54 42.54 -2.18
CA ASP A 24 -3.51 41.67 -1.63
C ASP A 24 -2.71 42.38 -0.53
N GLY A 25 -2.30 41.65 0.50
CA GLY A 25 -1.52 42.26 1.56
C GLY A 25 -0.77 41.27 2.44
N VAL A 26 -0.10 41.85 3.43
CA VAL A 26 0.82 41.16 4.33
C VAL A 26 0.51 41.55 5.77
N ILE A 27 0.47 40.57 6.66
CA ILE A 27 0.38 40.75 8.11
C ILE A 27 1.66 40.20 8.73
N GLY A 28 2.46 41.08 9.33
CA GLY A 28 3.63 40.71 10.12
C GLY A 28 3.31 40.77 11.60
N ILE A 29 3.55 39.68 12.33
CA ILE A 29 3.37 39.64 13.80
C ILE A 29 4.71 39.33 14.46
N ALA A 30 5.19 40.28 15.28
CA ALA A 30 6.45 40.12 15.98
C ALA A 30 6.39 38.96 16.99
N ALA A 31 7.55 38.38 17.30
CA ALA A 31 7.67 37.31 18.29
C ALA A 31 7.06 37.71 19.64
N ASP A 32 6.43 36.74 20.32
CA ASP A 32 5.74 36.92 21.61
C ASP A 32 4.60 37.96 21.59
N LYS A 33 4.10 38.34 20.41
CA LYS A 33 2.95 39.23 20.25
C LYS A 33 1.75 38.47 19.72
N THR A 34 0.57 38.98 20.03
CA THR A 34 -0.70 38.45 19.54
C THR A 34 -1.47 39.55 18.83
N LEU A 35 -1.92 39.25 17.62
CA LEU A 35 -2.85 40.06 16.86
C LEU A 35 -4.23 39.38 16.95
N SER A 36 -5.16 39.97 17.72
CA SER A 36 -6.47 39.37 18.02
C SER A 36 -7.61 40.04 17.27
N TYR A 37 -8.43 39.26 16.57
CA TYR A 37 -9.66 39.73 15.90
C TYR A 37 -10.92 39.18 16.56
N GLU A 38 -11.85 40.07 16.86
CA GLU A 38 -13.12 39.71 17.52
C GLU A 38 -14.36 39.80 16.61
N GLY A 39 -14.18 39.97 15.29
CA GLY A 39 -15.28 40.15 14.35
C GLY A 39 -15.75 38.88 13.62
N GLY A 40 -15.33 37.69 14.05
CA GLY A 40 -15.68 36.41 13.41
C GLY A 40 -14.66 35.99 12.34
N ASN A 41 -15.15 35.57 11.16
CA ASN A 41 -14.28 35.11 10.07
C ASN A 41 -13.49 36.26 9.42
N LEU A 42 -12.32 35.92 8.90
CA LEU A 42 -11.53 36.74 7.98
C LEU A 42 -11.59 36.10 6.59
N ASP A 43 -12.57 36.49 5.78
CA ASP A 43 -12.73 36.00 4.42
C ASP A 43 -11.74 36.73 3.47
N LEU A 44 -11.00 35.97 2.64
CA LEU A 44 -9.98 36.53 1.75
C LEU A 44 -10.56 37.05 0.43
N GLY A 45 -11.69 36.50 -0.02
CA GLY A 45 -12.20 36.68 -1.37
C GLY A 45 -11.14 36.31 -2.42
N ILE A 46 -11.08 37.05 -3.52
CA ILE A 46 -10.16 36.81 -4.64
C ILE A 46 -8.69 37.21 -4.37
N HIS A 47 -8.34 37.51 -3.13
CA HIS A 47 -7.07 38.16 -2.78
C HIS A 47 -6.04 37.20 -2.19
N ALA A 48 -4.78 37.62 -2.25
CA ALA A 48 -3.69 36.99 -1.53
C ALA A 48 -3.45 37.65 -0.17
N LEU A 49 -3.19 36.84 0.86
CA LEU A 49 -2.75 37.30 2.17
C LEU A 49 -1.53 36.51 2.62
N GLU A 50 -0.44 37.21 2.91
CA GLU A 50 0.73 36.62 3.57
C GLU A 50 0.65 36.89 5.08
N ILE A 51 0.84 35.85 5.90
CA ILE A 51 1.08 35.98 7.34
C ILE A 51 2.51 35.57 7.63
N LYS A 52 3.27 36.50 8.21
CA LYS A 52 4.69 36.33 8.52
C LYS A 52 5.02 36.70 9.96
N GLY A 53 6.25 36.36 10.36
CA GLY A 53 6.74 36.59 11.71
C GLY A 53 6.47 35.41 12.65
N ALA A 54 6.74 35.59 13.93
CA ALA A 54 6.74 34.52 14.93
C ALA A 54 5.67 34.71 16.01
N GLY A 55 4.81 35.71 15.89
CA GLY A 55 3.68 35.94 16.80
C GLY A 55 2.38 35.31 16.32
N ASP A 56 1.34 35.44 17.12
CA ASP A 56 0.09 34.69 16.96
C ASP A 56 -1.01 35.54 16.32
N LEU A 57 -1.69 34.99 15.31
CA LEU A 57 -2.99 35.48 14.84
C LEU A 57 -4.11 34.72 15.55
N GLU A 58 -4.82 35.42 16.42
CA GLU A 58 -5.94 34.88 17.19
C GLU A 58 -7.28 35.40 16.66
N LEU A 59 -8.21 34.49 16.42
CA LEU A 59 -9.60 34.81 16.10
C LEU A 59 -10.45 34.33 17.28
N THR A 60 -11.12 35.25 17.97
CA THR A 60 -11.64 34.99 19.33
C THR A 60 -13.01 34.29 19.38
N GLY A 61 -13.66 34.08 18.23
CA GLY A 61 -14.89 33.28 18.15
C GLY A 61 -14.59 31.78 18.01
N ASP A 62 -15.37 30.92 18.67
CA ASP A 62 -15.19 29.45 18.67
C ASP A 62 -15.16 28.83 17.25
N GLN A 63 -15.82 29.49 16.29
CA GLN A 63 -15.91 29.08 14.88
C GLN A 63 -15.20 30.03 13.91
N ALA A 64 -14.53 31.05 14.45
CA ALA A 64 -13.85 32.06 13.66
C ALA A 64 -12.61 31.46 12.99
N ALA A 65 -12.50 31.66 11.69
CA ALA A 65 -11.40 31.16 10.88
C ALA A 65 -10.88 32.24 9.92
N LEU A 66 -9.65 32.05 9.48
CA LEU A 66 -9.15 32.67 8.26
C LEU A 66 -9.64 31.81 7.09
N VAL A 67 -10.48 32.38 6.23
CA VAL A 67 -11.28 31.62 5.26
C VAL A 67 -10.81 31.88 3.84
N LEU A 68 -10.45 30.80 3.14
CA LEU A 68 -10.28 30.78 1.70
C LEU A 68 -11.64 30.47 1.07
N ASP A 69 -12.37 31.52 0.69
CA ASP A 69 -13.78 31.50 0.26
C ASP A 69 -14.01 31.74 -1.23
N ASP A 70 -12.94 31.99 -2.00
CA ASP A 70 -12.97 32.09 -3.45
C ASP A 70 -11.92 31.16 -4.09
N VAL A 71 -12.14 30.75 -5.34
CA VAL A 71 -11.18 29.91 -6.09
C VAL A 71 -9.83 30.64 -6.27
N GLU A 72 -9.86 31.97 -6.25
CA GLU A 72 -8.70 32.85 -6.26
C GLU A 72 -8.29 33.33 -4.86
N SER A 73 -8.64 32.65 -3.78
CA SER A 73 -8.04 32.92 -2.46
C SER A 73 -6.63 32.34 -2.38
N LEU A 74 -5.65 33.12 -1.89
CA LEU A 74 -4.32 32.60 -1.53
C LEU A 74 -3.97 33.01 -0.11
N LEU A 75 -3.64 32.02 0.72
CA LEU A 75 -3.05 32.25 2.02
C LEU A 75 -1.61 31.73 2.00
N GLU A 76 -0.64 32.62 2.17
CA GLU A 76 0.75 32.24 2.39
C GLU A 76 1.11 32.39 3.87
N LEU A 77 1.62 31.32 4.47
CA LEU A 77 2.18 31.32 5.82
C LEU A 77 3.70 31.18 5.72
N SER A 78 4.38 32.33 5.69
CA SER A 78 5.85 32.41 5.59
C SER A 78 6.54 32.55 6.95
N GLY A 79 5.76 32.75 8.01
CA GLY A 79 6.23 32.86 9.39
C GLY A 79 6.31 31.55 10.16
N ASN A 80 6.68 31.67 11.44
CA ASN A 80 6.78 30.57 12.41
C ASN A 80 5.81 30.76 13.59
N GLY A 81 4.87 31.70 13.46
CA GLY A 81 3.88 31.99 14.47
C GLY A 81 2.70 31.02 14.43
N ARG A 82 1.70 31.28 15.27
CA ARG A 82 0.46 30.50 15.31
C ARG A 82 -0.66 31.18 14.55
N VAL A 83 -1.43 30.42 13.76
CA VAL A 83 -2.75 30.86 13.28
C VAL A 83 -3.80 29.97 13.89
N ARG A 84 -4.77 30.54 14.61
CA ARG A 84 -5.75 29.77 15.38
C ARG A 84 -6.49 28.74 14.53
N ARG A 85 -6.99 29.14 13.36
CA ARG A 85 -7.77 28.29 12.47
C ARG A 85 -7.75 28.79 11.03
N VAL A 86 -7.57 27.86 10.10
CA VAL A 86 -7.73 28.10 8.66
C VAL A 86 -8.87 27.21 8.14
N ARG A 87 -9.72 27.76 7.29
CA ARG A 87 -10.82 27.03 6.63
C ARG A 87 -10.73 27.22 5.12
N VAL A 88 -10.77 26.13 4.38
CA VAL A 88 -10.89 26.14 2.91
C VAL A 88 -12.33 25.79 2.54
N SER A 89 -13.03 26.74 1.92
CA SER A 89 -14.46 26.61 1.55
C SER A 89 -14.75 26.81 0.07
N ALA A 90 -13.75 27.18 -0.73
CA ALA A 90 -13.81 27.20 -2.18
C ALA A 90 -12.62 26.44 -2.76
N THR A 91 -12.87 25.61 -3.79
CA THR A 91 -11.83 24.80 -4.43
C THR A 91 -10.81 25.71 -5.11
N PRO A 92 -9.54 25.71 -4.67
CA PRO A 92 -8.56 26.63 -5.22
C PRO A 92 -8.23 26.35 -6.69
N SER A 93 -7.97 27.40 -7.46
CA SER A 93 -7.35 27.26 -8.79
C SER A 93 -5.86 26.91 -8.65
N THR A 94 -5.23 26.47 -9.75
CA THR A 94 -3.82 26.05 -9.74
C THR A 94 -2.90 27.17 -9.22
N GLY A 95 -2.04 26.84 -8.26
CA GLY A 95 -1.14 27.80 -7.61
C GLY A 95 -1.81 28.68 -6.54
N ARG A 96 -3.09 28.47 -6.25
CA ARG A 96 -3.83 29.11 -5.15
C ARG A 96 -4.04 28.13 -3.98
N GLY A 97 -4.80 28.53 -2.98
CA GLY A 97 -5.06 27.73 -1.78
C GLY A 97 -4.14 28.11 -0.62
N LEU A 98 -3.69 27.11 0.13
CA LEU A 98 -2.80 27.31 1.28
C LEU A 98 -1.35 26.99 0.89
N GLN A 99 -0.45 27.94 1.10
CA GLN A 99 0.98 27.81 0.86
C GLN A 99 1.74 28.04 2.17
N ILE A 100 2.69 27.16 2.47
CA ILE A 100 3.45 27.17 3.71
C ILE A 100 4.93 27.14 3.38
N SER A 101 5.52 28.32 3.40
CA SER A 101 6.95 28.54 3.20
C SER A 101 7.71 28.71 4.53
N GLY A 102 7.01 29.00 5.63
CA GLY A 102 7.57 29.04 6.99
C GLY A 102 7.40 27.72 7.76
N GLN A 103 7.42 27.79 9.09
CA GLN A 103 7.11 26.68 9.99
C GLN A 103 6.00 27.05 10.99
N PRO A 104 4.80 27.44 10.52
CA PRO A 104 3.72 27.85 11.39
C PRO A 104 3.12 26.64 12.13
N THR A 105 2.41 26.94 13.22
CA THR A 105 1.47 26.00 13.84
C THR A 105 0.04 26.49 13.61
N LEU A 106 -0.82 25.61 13.10
CA LEU A 106 -2.26 25.86 13.09
C LEU A 106 -2.91 25.22 14.30
N GLY A 107 -3.91 25.88 14.89
CA GLY A 107 -4.79 25.20 15.83
C GLY A 107 -5.64 24.15 15.11
N ALA A 108 -6.32 24.57 14.04
CA ALA A 108 -7.17 23.72 13.23
C ALA A 108 -7.05 24.05 11.73
N LEU A 109 -7.19 23.02 10.88
CA LEU A 109 -7.30 23.14 9.43
C LEU A 109 -8.59 22.43 8.98
N GLU A 110 -9.58 23.21 8.54
CA GLU A 110 -10.87 22.71 8.07
C GLU A 110 -10.90 22.67 6.54
N LEU A 111 -11.11 21.49 5.95
CA LEU A 111 -11.23 21.28 4.51
C LEU A 111 -12.68 20.94 4.17
N LEU A 112 -13.43 21.88 3.59
CA LEU A 112 -14.86 21.68 3.25
C LEU A 112 -15.08 21.31 1.77
N VAL A 113 -14.01 21.39 0.98
CA VAL A 113 -13.99 21.20 -0.46
C VAL A 113 -12.63 20.64 -0.87
N ASP A 114 -12.52 20.21 -2.12
CA ASP A 114 -11.21 19.85 -2.70
C ASP A 114 -10.23 20.99 -2.51
N SER A 115 -9.07 20.67 -1.96
CA SER A 115 -8.11 21.64 -1.45
C SER A 115 -6.71 21.32 -1.92
N SER A 116 -5.92 22.37 -2.13
CA SER A 116 -4.48 22.26 -2.38
C SER A 116 -3.69 22.84 -1.21
N LEU A 117 -2.61 22.15 -0.88
CA LEU A 117 -1.65 22.56 0.12
C LEU A 117 -0.24 22.41 -0.44
N SER A 118 0.54 23.49 -0.39
CA SER A 118 1.98 23.46 -0.64
C SER A 118 2.69 23.66 0.71
N VAL A 119 3.63 22.78 1.03
CA VAL A 119 4.45 22.86 2.24
C VAL A 119 5.89 22.70 1.81
N GLN A 120 6.73 23.70 2.02
CA GLN A 120 8.15 23.65 1.68
C GLN A 120 9.05 23.27 2.87
N ASN A 121 8.50 23.30 4.08
CA ASN A 121 9.21 23.08 5.34
C ASN A 121 8.43 22.12 6.26
N GLN A 122 8.63 22.21 7.57
CA GLN A 122 7.83 21.48 8.54
C GLN A 122 6.56 22.26 8.86
N PHE A 123 5.43 21.56 8.89
CA PHE A 123 4.11 22.12 9.19
C PHE A 123 3.41 21.29 10.27
N SER A 124 2.69 21.97 11.17
CA SER A 124 1.93 21.34 12.25
C SER A 124 0.52 21.91 12.40
N VAL A 125 -0.42 21.02 12.71
CA VAL A 125 -1.82 21.31 13.06
C VAL A 125 -2.13 20.56 14.35
N ASP A 126 -2.44 21.29 15.42
CA ASP A 126 -2.62 20.69 16.75
C ASP A 126 -3.78 19.69 16.79
N GLU A 127 -4.88 20.00 16.12
CA GLU A 127 -6.06 19.13 16.02
C GLU A 127 -5.90 18.01 14.97
N GLY A 128 -4.75 17.96 14.26
CA GLY A 128 -4.55 17.10 13.11
C GLY A 128 -5.25 17.62 11.85
N ILE A 129 -5.15 16.83 10.78
CA ILE A 129 -5.76 17.13 9.47
C ILE A 129 -6.76 16.03 9.17
N LEU A 130 -8.03 16.42 8.98
CA LEU A 130 -9.09 15.52 8.55
C LEU A 130 -9.38 15.73 7.07
N VAL A 131 -9.28 14.66 6.29
CA VAL A 131 -9.67 14.62 4.88
C VAL A 131 -10.94 13.77 4.78
N ASP A 132 -12.10 14.43 4.89
CA ASP A 132 -13.42 13.79 4.98
C ASP A 132 -14.24 14.02 3.71
N GLY A 133 -14.38 13.00 2.87
CA GLY A 133 -15.20 13.07 1.65
C GLY A 133 -14.68 14.03 0.56
N VAL A 134 -13.48 14.58 0.71
CA VAL A 134 -12.86 15.57 -0.19
C VAL A 134 -11.49 15.10 -0.66
N THR A 135 -10.95 15.79 -1.66
CA THR A 135 -9.57 15.61 -2.11
C THR A 135 -8.64 16.64 -1.48
N LEU A 136 -7.53 16.20 -0.88
CA LEU A 136 -6.41 17.05 -0.48
C LEU A 136 -5.22 16.78 -1.38
N THR A 137 -4.79 17.78 -2.16
CA THR A 137 -3.60 17.69 -3.03
C THR A 137 -2.40 18.36 -2.37
N LEU A 138 -1.30 17.61 -2.22
CA LEU A 138 -0.03 18.08 -1.70
C LEU A 138 0.95 18.36 -2.85
N ASN A 139 1.16 19.65 -3.15
CA ASN A 139 1.81 20.10 -4.39
C ASN A 139 3.35 20.18 -4.32
N ASP A 140 3.91 20.47 -3.15
CA ASP A 140 5.34 20.76 -2.97
C ASP A 140 5.93 19.87 -1.89
N SER A 141 7.22 19.55 -2.00
CA SER A 141 7.90 18.69 -1.05
C SER A 141 7.98 19.25 0.39
N GLY A 142 7.47 18.51 1.39
CA GLY A 142 7.35 18.99 2.77
C GLY A 142 7.30 17.91 3.85
N THR A 143 7.26 18.35 5.12
CA THR A 143 7.11 17.47 6.28
C THR A 143 5.87 17.84 7.10
N PHE A 144 5.00 16.86 7.32
CA PHE A 144 3.78 16.97 8.11
C PHE A 144 3.99 16.33 9.47
N ASP A 145 4.05 17.16 10.52
CA ASP A 145 4.14 16.68 11.90
C ASP A 145 2.78 16.39 12.52
N SER A 146 1.72 16.90 11.91
CA SER A 146 0.33 16.66 12.27
C SER A 146 -0.06 15.20 12.01
N ALA A 147 -0.99 14.68 12.83
CA ALA A 147 -1.74 13.50 12.43
C ALA A 147 -2.60 13.81 11.20
N VAL A 148 -2.75 12.83 10.31
CA VAL A 148 -3.64 12.90 9.14
C VAL A 148 -4.62 11.72 9.20
N LEU A 149 -5.91 12.04 9.16
CA LEU A 149 -7.00 11.08 9.17
C LEU A 149 -7.78 11.18 7.85
N LEU A 150 -7.85 10.07 7.13
CA LEU A 150 -8.63 9.93 5.91
C LEU A 150 -9.99 9.28 6.24
N ASN A 151 -11.08 9.89 5.79
CA ASN A 151 -12.43 9.35 5.95
C ASN A 151 -13.21 9.50 4.66
N ASN A 152 -13.25 8.45 3.84
CA ASN A 152 -13.89 8.50 2.52
C ASN A 152 -13.32 9.60 1.60
N GLY A 153 -12.09 10.04 1.88
CA GLY A 153 -11.41 11.12 1.19
C GLY A 153 -10.23 10.61 0.36
N THR A 154 -9.67 11.52 -0.42
CA THR A 154 -8.51 11.25 -1.28
C THR A 154 -7.35 12.15 -0.92
N LEU A 155 -6.18 11.58 -0.68
CA LEU A 155 -4.92 12.29 -0.56
C LEU A 155 -4.15 12.17 -1.88
N VAL A 156 -3.91 13.26 -2.58
CA VAL A 156 -3.08 13.27 -3.80
C VAL A 156 -1.70 13.81 -3.44
N VAL A 157 -0.66 13.07 -3.80
CA VAL A 157 0.73 13.46 -3.60
C VAL A 157 1.40 13.64 -4.95
N THR A 158 1.96 14.84 -5.20
CA THR A 158 2.59 15.17 -6.48
C THR A 158 4.12 15.16 -6.43
N GLU A 159 4.72 15.34 -5.25
CA GLU A 159 6.17 15.36 -5.02
C GLU A 159 6.56 14.53 -3.78
N GLU A 160 7.65 14.88 -3.08
CA GLU A 160 8.14 14.15 -1.92
C GLU A 160 7.52 14.64 -0.61
N GLN A 161 6.75 13.79 0.07
CA GLN A 161 6.11 14.09 1.35
C GLN A 161 6.63 13.19 2.44
N THR A 162 6.85 13.76 3.62
CA THR A 162 7.15 12.99 4.84
C THR A 162 6.10 13.26 5.89
N PHE A 163 5.44 12.22 6.39
CA PHE A 163 4.49 12.28 7.49
C PHE A 163 5.16 11.72 8.75
N SER A 164 5.54 12.60 9.69
CA SER A 164 6.08 12.20 10.99
C SER A 164 4.96 11.93 12.01
N GLY A 165 3.82 12.61 11.87
CA GLY A 165 2.59 12.30 12.57
C GLY A 165 1.93 11.00 12.12
N GLN A 166 0.93 10.53 12.87
CA GLN A 166 0.20 9.31 12.51
C GLN A 166 -0.64 9.52 11.26
N LEU A 167 -0.50 8.64 10.27
CA LEU A 167 -1.44 8.50 9.16
C LEU A 167 -2.47 7.42 9.50
N SER A 168 -3.74 7.73 9.32
CA SER A 168 -4.84 6.84 9.67
C SER A 168 -6.01 6.95 8.71
N GLN A 169 -6.83 5.91 8.68
CA GLN A 169 -8.05 5.82 7.90
C GLN A 169 -9.22 5.40 8.79
N GLN A 170 -10.40 5.96 8.54
CA GLN A 170 -11.66 5.57 9.20
C GLN A 170 -12.68 4.97 8.22
N GLY A 171 -12.77 5.49 7.00
CA GLY A 171 -13.64 4.99 5.92
C GLY A 171 -12.83 4.71 4.66
N ALA A 172 -13.39 3.97 3.69
CA ALA A 172 -12.70 3.59 2.45
C ALA A 172 -12.10 4.81 1.74
N SER A 173 -10.77 4.95 1.76
CA SER A 173 -10.06 6.16 1.34
C SER A 173 -8.98 5.81 0.32
N THR A 174 -8.54 6.82 -0.42
CA THR A 174 -7.52 6.68 -1.46
C THR A 174 -6.31 7.55 -1.16
N ILE A 175 -5.12 7.02 -1.41
CA ILE A 175 -3.89 7.80 -1.54
C ILE A 175 -3.41 7.63 -2.97
N LYS A 176 -3.40 8.72 -3.73
CA LYS A 176 -2.92 8.76 -5.10
C LYS A 176 -1.53 9.38 -5.18
N LEU A 177 -0.61 8.71 -5.85
CA LEU A 177 0.79 9.09 -6.01
C LEU A 177 1.07 9.33 -7.50
N GLU A 178 1.36 10.57 -7.88
CA GLU A 178 1.77 10.90 -9.25
C GLU A 178 3.17 10.30 -9.59
N ALA A 179 3.57 10.28 -10.86
CA ALA A 179 4.71 9.48 -11.36
C ALA A 179 6.08 9.70 -10.71
N GLU A 180 6.31 10.83 -10.06
CA GLU A 180 7.55 11.14 -9.34
C GLU A 180 7.29 11.40 -7.84
N ALA A 181 6.06 11.19 -7.40
CA ALA A 181 5.65 11.40 -6.03
C ALA A 181 6.24 10.32 -5.11
N ARG A 182 6.61 10.73 -3.90
CA ARG A 182 7.06 9.81 -2.86
C ARG A 182 6.46 10.19 -1.52
N LEU A 183 5.61 9.34 -0.97
CA LEU A 183 5.09 9.50 0.39
C LEU A 183 5.85 8.60 1.35
N THR A 184 6.43 9.19 2.40
CA THR A 184 7.14 8.46 3.46
C THR A 184 6.43 8.65 4.79
N THR A 185 6.20 7.57 5.53
CA THR A 185 5.58 7.62 6.86
C THR A 185 6.61 7.36 7.97
N SER A 186 6.21 7.66 9.22
CA SER A 186 7.02 7.44 10.41
C SER A 186 7.50 5.99 10.56
N THR A 187 8.75 5.82 10.98
CA THR A 187 9.35 4.52 11.33
C THR A 187 8.98 4.02 12.72
N THR A 188 8.12 4.75 13.43
CA THR A 188 7.71 4.43 14.81
C THR A 188 6.20 4.30 14.98
N GLN A 189 5.43 4.66 13.96
CA GLN A 189 3.97 4.64 13.98
C GLN A 189 3.48 3.96 12.71
N ALA A 190 2.69 2.90 12.87
CA ALA A 190 2.06 2.23 11.75
C ALA A 190 0.92 3.07 11.18
N VAL A 191 0.71 2.96 9.87
CA VAL A 191 -0.49 3.43 9.20
C VAL A 191 -1.67 2.66 9.77
N SER A 192 -2.64 3.36 10.37
CA SER A 192 -3.83 2.72 10.92
C SER A 192 -4.90 2.60 9.84
N LEU A 193 -5.24 1.38 9.43
CA LEU A 193 -6.17 1.11 8.32
C LEU A 193 -7.66 1.15 8.74
N GLY A 194 -7.95 1.28 10.04
CA GLY A 194 -9.32 1.35 10.53
C GLY A 194 -10.11 0.05 10.29
N THR A 195 -11.24 0.15 9.58
CA THR A 195 -12.16 -0.96 9.29
C THR A 195 -12.45 -1.13 7.80
N ALA A 196 -11.61 -0.57 6.93
CA ALA A 196 -11.84 -0.51 5.49
C ALA A 196 -10.55 -0.84 4.72
N VAL A 197 -10.68 -0.97 3.40
CA VAL A 197 -9.55 -1.09 2.48
C VAL A 197 -8.98 0.30 2.19
N LEU A 198 -7.66 0.45 2.30
CA LEU A 198 -6.94 1.61 1.81
C LEU A 198 -6.55 1.38 0.35
N SER A 199 -6.96 2.25 -0.56
CA SER A 199 -6.47 2.23 -1.94
C SER A 199 -5.19 3.06 -2.05
N LEU A 200 -4.12 2.46 -2.57
CA LEU A 200 -2.90 3.14 -3.00
C LEU A 200 -2.83 3.09 -4.53
N GLU A 201 -2.89 4.25 -5.15
CA GLU A 201 -3.03 4.39 -6.60
C GLU A 201 -1.89 5.22 -7.18
N GLY A 202 -1.54 4.94 -8.43
CA GLY A 202 -0.70 5.77 -9.26
C GLY A 202 0.78 5.37 -9.23
N PRO A 203 1.57 5.81 -10.22
CA PRO A 203 2.91 5.29 -10.48
C PRO A 203 4.00 5.71 -9.47
N GLY A 204 3.67 6.56 -8.49
CA GLY A 204 4.63 6.99 -7.48
C GLY A 204 4.90 5.94 -6.38
N ALA A 205 5.67 6.34 -5.37
CA ALA A 205 6.18 5.45 -4.34
C ALA A 205 5.60 5.73 -2.94
N PHE A 206 5.14 4.69 -2.26
CA PHE A 206 4.79 4.70 -0.84
C PHE A 206 5.85 3.96 -0.01
N ALA A 207 6.56 4.69 0.84
CA ALA A 207 7.53 4.17 1.79
C ALA A 207 6.92 4.13 3.20
N ASN A 208 6.31 2.99 3.56
CA ASN A 208 5.77 2.82 4.90
C ASN A 208 6.90 2.51 5.88
N GLY A 209 7.03 3.31 6.94
CA GLY A 209 8.06 3.09 7.95
C GLY A 209 7.80 1.88 8.85
N GLN A 210 6.57 1.36 8.90
CA GLN A 210 6.16 0.17 9.63
C GLN A 210 5.39 -0.79 8.71
N ALA A 211 5.11 -2.01 9.18
CA ALA A 211 4.31 -2.95 8.41
C ALA A 211 2.86 -2.49 8.28
N PHE A 212 2.24 -2.74 7.13
CA PHE A 212 0.79 -2.81 7.01
C PHE A 212 0.31 -4.12 7.63
N VAL A 213 -0.54 -4.04 8.65
CA VAL A 213 -1.07 -5.22 9.36
C VAL A 213 -2.49 -5.49 8.88
N LEU A 214 -2.69 -6.63 8.21
CA LEU A 214 -3.94 -7.04 7.58
C LEU A 214 -4.55 -8.21 8.36
N ASP A 215 -4.80 -8.01 9.65
CA ASP A 215 -5.20 -9.08 10.60
C ASP A 215 -6.72 -9.18 10.83
N GLN A 216 -7.50 -8.33 10.19
CA GLN A 216 -8.94 -8.18 10.43
C GLN A 216 -9.74 -8.17 9.13
N ALA A 217 -10.82 -8.94 9.10
CA ALA A 217 -11.72 -8.99 7.95
C ALA A 217 -12.33 -7.61 7.63
N GLY A 218 -12.36 -7.26 6.35
CA GLY A 218 -12.83 -5.96 5.84
C GLY A 218 -11.81 -4.82 5.95
N VAL A 219 -10.69 -5.03 6.66
CA VAL A 219 -9.52 -4.15 6.60
C VAL A 219 -8.61 -4.63 5.48
N GLY A 220 -8.03 -3.72 4.72
CA GLY A 220 -7.18 -4.15 3.62
C GLY A 220 -6.30 -3.08 3.00
N LEU A 221 -5.54 -3.53 2.03
CA LEU A 221 -4.69 -2.73 1.16
C LEU A 221 -4.97 -3.14 -0.29
N GLU A 222 -5.37 -2.17 -1.10
CA GLU A 222 -5.51 -2.32 -2.55
C GLU A 222 -4.44 -1.49 -3.23
N LEU A 223 -3.71 -2.11 -4.15
CA LEU A 223 -2.63 -1.49 -4.91
C LEU A 223 -3.02 -1.47 -6.39
N SER A 224 -2.99 -0.29 -7.01
CA SER A 224 -3.36 -0.12 -8.42
C SER A 224 -2.53 0.96 -9.13
N ASP A 225 -2.74 1.10 -10.44
CA ASP A 225 -2.13 2.10 -11.33
C ASP A 225 -0.59 2.23 -11.18
N ASN A 226 0.08 1.08 -11.11
CA ASN A 226 1.55 0.95 -11.08
C ASN A 226 2.26 1.47 -9.81
N VAL A 227 1.55 1.54 -8.69
CA VAL A 227 2.14 1.97 -7.42
C VAL A 227 3.31 1.10 -6.96
N ILE A 228 4.31 1.75 -6.36
CA ILE A 228 5.49 1.12 -5.77
C ILE A 228 5.40 1.23 -4.24
N VAL A 229 5.40 0.10 -3.54
CA VAL A 229 5.36 0.03 -2.08
C VAL A 229 6.65 -0.58 -1.54
N SER A 230 7.29 0.07 -0.57
CA SER A 230 8.50 -0.42 0.12
C SER A 230 8.30 -0.76 1.60
N GLY A 231 7.08 -0.57 2.11
CA GLY A 231 6.68 -1.02 3.44
C GLY A 231 6.45 -2.53 3.52
N ALA A 232 6.77 -3.14 4.66
CA ALA A 232 6.42 -4.53 4.91
C ALA A 232 4.89 -4.72 4.97
N VAL A 233 4.43 -5.93 4.69
CA VAL A 233 3.02 -6.32 4.75
C VAL A 233 2.90 -7.62 5.56
N GLU A 234 2.07 -7.58 6.59
CA GLU A 234 1.70 -8.71 7.43
C GLU A 234 0.30 -9.17 7.03
N LEU A 235 0.22 -10.26 6.27
CA LEU A 235 -1.01 -10.90 5.84
C LEU A 235 -1.70 -11.61 7.00
N GLY A 236 -3.02 -11.64 6.97
CA GLY A 236 -3.88 -12.32 7.92
C GLY A 236 -5.30 -12.36 7.38
N ALA A 237 -6.30 -12.09 8.23
CA ALA A 237 -7.70 -12.13 7.84
C ALA A 237 -8.18 -10.93 7.00
N GLY A 238 -7.33 -9.92 6.78
CA GLY A 238 -7.62 -8.77 5.95
C GLY A 238 -7.40 -9.00 4.45
N GLU A 239 -7.67 -7.97 3.66
CA GLU A 239 -7.62 -8.02 2.20
C GLU A 239 -6.30 -7.45 1.69
N PHE A 240 -5.60 -8.19 0.83
CA PHE A 240 -4.54 -7.63 -0.01
C PHE A 240 -4.92 -7.85 -1.47
N ILE A 241 -5.00 -6.75 -2.23
CA ILE A 241 -5.39 -6.75 -3.63
C ILE A 241 -4.30 -6.06 -4.46
N ALA A 242 -3.76 -6.76 -5.45
CA ALA A 242 -2.93 -6.19 -6.51
C ALA A 242 -3.75 -6.13 -7.80
N GLU A 243 -4.34 -4.97 -8.08
CA GLU A 243 -5.32 -4.81 -9.16
C GLU A 243 -4.65 -4.67 -10.53
N ASP A 244 -3.58 -3.88 -10.61
CA ASP A 244 -2.83 -3.60 -11.84
C ASP A 244 -1.39 -4.15 -11.77
N ASN A 245 -0.47 -3.58 -12.55
CA ASN A 245 0.95 -3.91 -12.52
C ASN A 245 1.70 -3.14 -11.42
N VAL A 246 1.67 -3.66 -10.20
CA VAL A 246 2.22 -2.99 -9.01
C VAL A 246 3.53 -3.62 -8.54
N THR A 247 4.28 -2.89 -7.71
CA THR A 247 5.54 -3.38 -7.12
C THR A 247 5.47 -3.36 -5.60
N LEU A 248 5.76 -4.50 -4.97
CA LEU A 248 5.98 -4.61 -3.53
C LEU A 248 7.44 -5.03 -3.27
N SER A 249 8.22 -4.12 -2.71
CA SER A 249 9.62 -4.35 -2.35
C SER A 249 9.85 -4.58 -0.85
N GLY A 250 8.86 -4.26 -0.02
CA GLY A 250 8.87 -4.63 1.39
C GLY A 250 8.59 -6.12 1.59
N ASN A 251 8.96 -6.65 2.75
CA ASN A 251 8.74 -8.07 3.05
C ASN A 251 7.26 -8.39 3.20
N LEU A 252 6.86 -9.55 2.67
CA LEU A 252 5.56 -10.17 2.94
C LEU A 252 5.72 -11.26 4.01
N SER A 253 4.81 -11.31 4.97
CA SER A 253 4.79 -12.35 6.01
C SER A 253 3.36 -12.68 6.42
N LEU A 254 3.15 -13.85 7.03
CA LEU A 254 1.83 -14.30 7.48
C LEU A 254 1.74 -14.27 9.01
N THR A 255 0.69 -13.65 9.52
CA THR A 255 0.32 -13.68 10.94
C THR A 255 -0.76 -14.72 11.23
N ALA A 256 -1.65 -14.96 10.27
CA ALA A 256 -2.70 -15.98 10.27
C ALA A 256 -2.86 -16.58 8.85
N ASP A 257 -3.82 -17.49 8.68
CA ASP A 257 -4.29 -17.88 7.36
C ASP A 257 -4.70 -16.63 6.55
N ALA A 258 -4.34 -16.60 5.28
CA ALA A 258 -4.49 -15.40 4.47
C ALA A 258 -4.82 -15.70 3.01
N THR A 259 -5.40 -14.70 2.35
CA THR A 259 -5.59 -14.66 0.90
C THR A 259 -4.78 -13.51 0.32
N LEU A 260 -4.13 -13.79 -0.80
CA LEU A 260 -3.47 -12.80 -1.64
C LEU A 260 -4.18 -12.76 -2.99
N THR A 261 -4.90 -11.69 -3.26
CA THR A 261 -5.64 -11.50 -4.52
C THR A 261 -4.77 -10.72 -5.50
N VAL A 262 -4.38 -11.34 -6.60
CA VAL A 262 -3.60 -10.73 -7.67
C VAL A 262 -4.43 -10.77 -8.95
N VAL A 263 -4.98 -9.62 -9.33
CA VAL A 263 -5.80 -9.46 -10.54
C VAL A 263 -4.92 -9.09 -11.73
N GLY A 264 -3.99 -8.16 -11.53
CA GLY A 264 -3.02 -7.71 -12.53
C GLY A 264 -1.67 -8.43 -12.41
N THR A 265 -0.62 -7.67 -12.13
CA THR A 265 0.74 -8.18 -11.96
C THR A 265 1.33 -7.68 -10.65
N LEU A 266 1.71 -8.58 -9.76
CA LEU A 266 2.43 -8.24 -8.53
C LEU A 266 3.93 -8.56 -8.69
N ASN A 267 4.74 -7.51 -8.79
CA ASN A 267 6.20 -7.63 -8.76
C ASN A 267 6.68 -7.60 -7.31
N TYR A 268 6.91 -8.78 -6.72
CA TYR A 268 7.37 -8.92 -5.35
C TYR A 268 8.89 -9.13 -5.30
N SER A 269 9.59 -8.18 -4.68
CA SER A 269 11.07 -8.19 -4.57
C SER A 269 11.58 -8.30 -3.13
N GLY A 270 10.69 -8.56 -2.17
CA GLY A 270 11.05 -8.82 -0.78
C GLY A 270 11.75 -10.18 -0.59
N ALA A 271 12.05 -10.49 0.68
CA ALA A 271 12.64 -11.77 1.07
C ALA A 271 11.70 -12.96 0.79
N GLU A 272 12.21 -14.19 0.97
CA GLU A 272 11.37 -15.39 0.93
C GLU A 272 10.21 -15.29 1.93
N VAL A 273 9.04 -15.82 1.55
CA VAL A 273 7.83 -15.80 2.36
C VAL A 273 7.62 -17.18 2.98
N SER A 274 7.87 -17.28 4.28
CA SER A 274 7.57 -18.49 5.07
C SER A 274 6.07 -18.62 5.28
N ILE A 275 5.50 -19.77 4.91
CA ILE A 275 4.10 -20.09 5.16
C ILE A 275 3.91 -20.52 6.62
N GLY A 276 4.85 -21.29 7.19
CA GLY A 276 4.76 -21.82 8.54
C GLY A 276 3.52 -22.70 8.73
N GLN A 277 2.97 -22.71 9.94
CA GLN A 277 1.76 -23.48 10.29
C GLN A 277 0.46 -22.82 9.80
N ARG A 278 0.44 -22.33 8.57
CA ARG A 278 -0.67 -21.53 8.01
C ARG A 278 -1.00 -21.95 6.59
N SER A 279 -2.10 -21.39 6.10
CA SER A 279 -2.53 -21.47 4.72
C SER A 279 -2.41 -20.12 4.02
N LEU A 280 -1.99 -20.16 2.75
CA LEU A 280 -2.02 -19.01 1.83
C LEU A 280 -2.84 -19.38 0.59
N SER A 281 -3.93 -18.66 0.34
CA SER A 281 -4.68 -18.74 -0.91
C SER A 281 -4.18 -17.68 -1.90
N LEU A 282 -3.91 -18.08 -3.15
CA LEU A 282 -3.53 -17.19 -4.24
C LEU A 282 -4.63 -17.18 -5.30
N GLU A 283 -5.24 -16.00 -5.51
CA GLU A 283 -6.46 -15.84 -6.32
C GLU A 283 -6.34 -14.65 -7.28
N GLY A 284 -7.32 -14.43 -8.16
CA GLY A 284 -7.49 -13.19 -8.92
C GLY A 284 -7.19 -13.25 -10.43
N GLY A 285 -6.56 -14.31 -10.95
CA GLY A 285 -6.30 -14.50 -12.38
C GLY A 285 -4.97 -13.93 -12.88
N GLY A 286 -4.30 -13.10 -12.07
CA GLY A 286 -3.11 -12.36 -12.44
C GLY A 286 -1.79 -13.12 -12.33
N GLU A 287 -0.70 -12.36 -12.26
CA GLU A 287 0.67 -12.87 -12.24
C GLU A 287 1.46 -12.40 -11.02
N LEU A 288 2.04 -13.33 -10.26
CA LEU A 288 2.95 -13.06 -9.15
C LEU A 288 4.40 -13.32 -9.59
N PHE A 289 5.14 -12.23 -9.80
CA PHE A 289 6.58 -12.25 -10.04
C PHE A 289 7.35 -12.03 -8.74
N ASN A 290 7.56 -13.11 -7.99
CA ASN A 290 8.31 -13.10 -6.74
C ASN A 290 9.79 -13.48 -6.94
N THR A 291 10.72 -12.64 -6.47
CA THR A 291 12.15 -12.96 -6.45
C THR A 291 12.53 -13.87 -5.28
N GLY A 292 11.92 -13.66 -4.12
CA GLY A 292 11.98 -14.59 -2.99
C GLY A 292 10.87 -15.64 -3.11
N ALA A 293 11.19 -16.91 -2.93
CA ALA A 293 10.23 -18.01 -3.04
C ALA A 293 9.10 -17.91 -1.99
N LEU A 294 7.91 -18.44 -2.34
CA LEU A 294 6.93 -18.85 -1.34
C LEU A 294 7.36 -20.21 -0.78
N VAL A 295 7.56 -20.32 0.53
CA VAL A 295 8.21 -21.48 1.15
C VAL A 295 7.27 -22.22 2.10
N LEU A 296 6.94 -23.46 1.75
CA LEU A 296 6.26 -24.39 2.63
C LEU A 296 7.30 -25.03 3.56
N ASP A 297 7.43 -24.50 4.76
CA ASP A 297 8.51 -24.81 5.73
C ASP A 297 8.02 -25.42 7.05
N ASP A 298 6.74 -25.79 7.11
CA ASP A 298 6.16 -26.56 8.21
C ASP A 298 5.25 -27.68 7.69
N ALA A 299 5.07 -28.73 8.48
CA ALA A 299 4.17 -29.85 8.13
C ALA A 299 2.70 -29.45 7.99
N LEU A 300 2.30 -28.31 8.57
CA LEU A 300 0.96 -27.75 8.43
C LEU A 300 0.87 -26.64 7.36
N SER A 301 1.95 -26.36 6.62
CA SER A 301 1.91 -25.37 5.53
C SER A 301 0.95 -25.82 4.43
N VAL A 302 0.10 -24.90 3.98
CA VAL A 302 -0.74 -25.06 2.79
C VAL A 302 -0.58 -23.87 1.86
N VAL A 303 -0.38 -24.13 0.58
CA VAL A 303 -0.58 -23.12 -0.46
C VAL A 303 -1.68 -23.60 -1.40
N SER A 304 -2.73 -22.79 -1.51
CA SER A 304 -3.85 -22.99 -2.42
C SER A 304 -3.69 -22.10 -3.64
N LEU A 305 -3.50 -22.69 -4.81
CA LEU A 305 -3.48 -22.03 -6.11
C LEU A 305 -4.93 -22.01 -6.63
N ALA A 306 -5.68 -21.01 -6.15
CA ALA A 306 -7.13 -20.91 -6.28
C ALA A 306 -7.59 -19.85 -7.30
N GLY A 307 -6.73 -19.54 -8.26
CA GLY A 307 -7.07 -18.65 -9.36
C GLY A 307 -5.93 -17.77 -9.81
N ILE A 308 -4.75 -17.81 -9.17
CA ILE A 308 -3.56 -17.16 -9.72
C ILE A 308 -3.17 -17.77 -11.08
N GLY A 309 -2.89 -16.94 -12.08
CA GLY A 309 -2.55 -17.40 -13.44
C GLY A 309 -1.09 -17.85 -13.57
N THR A 310 -0.16 -17.00 -13.15
CA THR A 310 1.29 -17.29 -13.16
C THR A 310 1.92 -17.00 -11.81
N LEU A 311 2.81 -17.89 -11.35
CA LEU A 311 3.64 -17.71 -10.16
C LEU A 311 5.10 -17.99 -10.51
N SER A 312 6.03 -17.17 -10.04
CA SER A 312 7.44 -17.35 -10.37
C SER A 312 8.13 -18.45 -9.59
N SER A 313 8.17 -18.37 -8.26
CA SER A 313 8.99 -19.27 -7.45
C SER A 313 8.26 -19.80 -6.23
N MET A 314 8.28 -21.11 -6.05
CA MET A 314 7.79 -21.79 -4.86
C MET A 314 8.78 -22.86 -4.43
N ARG A 315 8.92 -23.06 -3.12
CA ARG A 315 9.81 -24.08 -2.55
C ARG A 315 9.11 -24.86 -1.43
N VAL A 316 9.37 -26.15 -1.37
CA VAL A 316 8.92 -27.02 -0.27
C VAL A 316 10.14 -27.48 0.53
N ASP A 317 10.23 -27.03 1.77
CA ASP A 317 11.36 -27.25 2.68
C ASP A 317 11.03 -28.07 3.93
N ALA A 318 9.75 -28.44 4.12
CA ALA A 318 9.30 -29.36 5.17
C ALA A 318 8.38 -30.46 4.61
N ASP A 319 8.37 -31.62 5.27
CA ASP A 319 7.47 -32.71 4.94
C ASP A 319 6.02 -32.30 5.18
N SER A 320 5.16 -32.37 4.17
CA SER A 320 3.73 -32.08 4.33
C SER A 320 3.04 -33.15 5.18
N GLY A 321 2.22 -32.71 6.13
CA GLY A 321 1.23 -33.56 6.79
C GLY A 321 0.16 -34.05 5.83
N ALA A 322 -0.62 -35.05 6.25
CA ALA A 322 -1.72 -35.58 5.45
C ALA A 322 -2.76 -34.49 5.15
N GLY A 323 -3.08 -34.29 3.86
CA GLY A 323 -4.01 -33.27 3.40
C GLY A 323 -3.44 -31.84 3.43
N GLN A 324 -2.13 -31.68 3.65
CA GLN A 324 -1.41 -30.40 3.62
C GLN A 324 -0.52 -30.33 2.38
N GLY A 325 0.25 -29.25 2.21
CA GLY A 325 1.13 -29.06 1.05
C GLY A 325 0.49 -28.19 -0.02
N LEU A 326 0.35 -28.71 -1.24
CA LEU A 326 -0.08 -27.94 -2.40
C LEU A 326 -1.48 -28.34 -2.86
N LEU A 327 -2.37 -27.36 -2.94
CA LEU A 327 -3.70 -27.49 -3.52
C LEU A 327 -3.79 -26.66 -4.80
N VAL A 328 -4.23 -27.26 -5.89
CA VAL A 328 -4.45 -26.60 -7.17
C VAL A 328 -5.91 -26.77 -7.55
N SER A 329 -6.71 -25.75 -7.23
CA SER A 329 -8.16 -25.72 -7.51
C SER A 329 -8.49 -24.95 -8.79
N GLU A 330 -7.57 -24.14 -9.30
CA GLU A 330 -7.65 -23.54 -10.63
C GLU A 330 -6.34 -23.67 -11.41
N SER A 331 -6.41 -23.64 -12.73
CA SER A 331 -5.24 -23.88 -13.59
C SER A 331 -4.22 -22.76 -13.44
N VAL A 332 -2.96 -23.14 -13.28
CA VAL A 332 -1.86 -22.22 -12.94
C VAL A 332 -0.56 -22.65 -13.61
N LYS A 333 0.27 -21.65 -13.91
CA LYS A 333 1.65 -21.85 -14.36
C LYS A 333 2.64 -21.45 -13.26
N VAL A 334 3.35 -22.42 -12.69
CA VAL A 334 4.44 -22.16 -11.73
C VAL A 334 5.78 -22.28 -12.44
N LEU A 335 6.48 -21.17 -12.60
CA LEU A 335 7.71 -21.12 -13.41
C LEU A 335 8.84 -21.96 -12.80
N ALA A 336 8.96 -21.97 -11.48
CA ALA A 336 9.93 -22.79 -10.75
C ALA A 336 9.33 -23.27 -9.42
N LEU A 337 8.95 -24.55 -9.37
CA LEU A 337 8.61 -25.26 -8.14
C LEU A 337 9.76 -26.19 -7.74
N GLU A 338 10.39 -25.89 -6.61
CA GLU A 338 11.47 -26.70 -6.04
C GLU A 338 10.96 -27.53 -4.86
N VAL A 339 11.15 -28.84 -4.91
CA VAL A 339 10.70 -29.76 -3.85
C VAL A 339 11.93 -30.38 -3.20
N ASN A 340 12.21 -29.97 -1.95
CA ASN A 340 13.32 -30.48 -1.13
C ASN A 340 12.89 -31.55 -0.12
N GLN A 341 11.60 -31.67 0.16
CA GLN A 341 11.04 -32.62 1.13
C GLN A 341 9.85 -33.40 0.56
N GLN A 342 9.20 -34.23 1.37
CA GLN A 342 7.97 -34.88 0.96
C GLN A 342 6.82 -33.87 0.84
N VAL A 343 6.11 -33.87 -0.29
CA VAL A 343 4.92 -33.03 -0.47
C VAL A 343 3.77 -33.79 -1.11
N GLU A 344 2.57 -33.60 -0.57
CA GLU A 344 1.31 -33.94 -1.21
C GLU A 344 0.91 -32.79 -2.16
N LEU A 345 0.56 -33.16 -3.39
CA LEU A 345 0.03 -32.25 -4.40
C LEU A 345 -1.35 -32.74 -4.81
N LEU A 346 -2.38 -31.94 -4.53
CA LEU A 346 -3.74 -32.21 -4.96
C LEU A 346 -4.09 -31.29 -6.14
N ILE A 347 -4.42 -31.87 -7.29
CA ILE A 347 -4.91 -31.14 -8.46
C ILE A 347 -6.37 -31.52 -8.69
N GLU A 348 -7.27 -30.54 -8.58
CA GLU A 348 -8.71 -30.75 -8.74
C GLU A 348 -9.10 -31.12 -10.18
N GLU A 349 -10.34 -31.57 -10.35
CA GLU A 349 -10.83 -32.05 -11.65
C GLU A 349 -10.86 -30.94 -12.72
N ASN A 350 -10.42 -31.26 -13.94
CA ASN A 350 -10.35 -30.31 -15.06
C ASN A 350 -9.39 -29.12 -14.86
N VAL A 351 -8.45 -29.25 -13.91
CA VAL A 351 -7.44 -28.24 -13.59
C VAL A 351 -6.04 -28.72 -14.01
N GLU A 352 -5.15 -27.78 -14.35
CA GLU A 352 -3.77 -28.06 -14.78
C GLU A 352 -2.74 -27.29 -13.96
N LEU A 353 -1.69 -27.99 -13.49
CA LEU A 353 -0.46 -27.39 -13.00
C LEU A 353 0.64 -27.50 -14.07
N SER A 354 1.02 -26.37 -14.67
CA SER A 354 2.05 -26.28 -15.71
C SER A 354 3.29 -25.52 -15.23
N GLY A 355 4.36 -25.53 -16.05
CA GLY A 355 5.61 -24.85 -15.75
C GLY A 355 6.75 -25.84 -15.46
N SER A 356 7.62 -25.53 -14.49
CA SER A 356 8.78 -26.38 -14.17
C SER A 356 8.77 -26.83 -12.72
N LEU A 357 9.05 -28.11 -12.52
CA LEU A 357 9.07 -28.78 -11.23
C LEU A 357 10.39 -29.56 -11.08
N SER A 358 11.16 -29.27 -10.04
CA SER A 358 12.38 -30.01 -9.70
C SER A 358 12.20 -30.79 -8.40
N LEU A 359 12.45 -32.10 -8.44
CA LEU A 359 12.51 -32.96 -7.26
C LEU A 359 13.96 -33.18 -6.86
N ASN A 360 14.42 -32.45 -5.84
CA ASN A 360 15.79 -32.49 -5.36
C ASN A 360 16.08 -33.76 -4.54
N ALA A 361 17.37 -33.99 -4.23
CA ALA A 361 17.83 -35.22 -3.60
C ALA A 361 17.06 -35.56 -2.31
N GLY A 362 16.47 -36.77 -2.27
CA GLY A 362 15.73 -37.28 -1.11
C GLY A 362 14.29 -36.78 -0.99
N SER A 363 13.84 -35.86 -1.87
CA SER A 363 12.48 -35.36 -1.85
C SER A 363 11.48 -36.34 -2.47
N VAL A 364 10.20 -36.17 -2.16
CA VAL A 364 9.13 -37.05 -2.67
C VAL A 364 7.94 -36.20 -3.07
N LEU A 365 7.52 -36.31 -4.33
CA LEU A 365 6.24 -35.75 -4.78
C LEU A 365 5.19 -36.86 -4.89
N SER A 366 4.05 -36.65 -4.25
CA SER A 366 2.88 -37.53 -4.35
C SER A 366 1.70 -36.74 -4.95
N PRO A 367 1.55 -36.71 -6.29
CA PRO A 367 0.41 -36.06 -6.92
C PRO A 367 -0.85 -36.91 -6.76
N SER A 368 -1.99 -36.25 -6.63
CA SER A 368 -3.30 -36.86 -6.46
C SER A 368 -4.40 -35.99 -7.09
N GLY A 369 -5.64 -36.49 -7.08
CA GLY A 369 -6.80 -35.80 -7.65
C GLY A 369 -7.00 -36.11 -9.13
N LEU A 370 -7.97 -35.44 -9.76
CA LEU A 370 -8.41 -35.75 -11.13
C LEU A 370 -7.83 -34.78 -12.18
N GLY A 371 -7.04 -33.79 -11.76
CA GLY A 371 -6.43 -32.82 -12.67
C GLY A 371 -5.19 -33.31 -13.42
N ILE A 372 -4.46 -32.38 -14.03
CA ILE A 372 -3.31 -32.70 -14.89
C ILE A 372 -2.05 -32.06 -14.32
N LEU A 373 -1.04 -32.88 -14.01
CA LEU A 373 0.33 -32.40 -13.76
C LEU A 373 1.01 -32.26 -15.12
N ALA A 374 0.93 -31.07 -15.72
CA ALA A 374 1.49 -30.77 -17.03
C ALA A 374 2.88 -30.14 -17.00
N SER A 375 3.43 -29.93 -15.80
CA SER A 375 4.76 -29.38 -15.61
C SER A 375 5.84 -30.26 -16.23
N ASP A 376 6.91 -29.62 -16.69
CA ASP A 376 8.18 -30.29 -16.96
C ASP A 376 8.79 -30.72 -15.63
N VAL A 377 8.97 -32.03 -15.45
CA VAL A 377 9.47 -32.65 -14.22
C VAL A 377 10.93 -33.05 -14.38
N ILE A 378 11.78 -32.50 -13.52
CA ILE A 378 13.19 -32.83 -13.41
C ILE A 378 13.40 -33.61 -12.11
N LEU A 379 13.82 -34.87 -12.24
CA LEU A 379 14.22 -35.69 -11.11
C LEU A 379 15.72 -35.51 -10.85
N ALA A 380 16.05 -34.70 -9.84
CA ALA A 380 17.41 -34.36 -9.42
C ALA A 380 17.80 -35.10 -8.14
N GLY A 381 17.50 -36.41 -8.09
CA GLY A 381 17.73 -37.27 -6.92
C GLY A 381 16.50 -37.50 -6.05
N GLY A 382 15.36 -36.94 -6.43
CA GLY A 382 14.08 -37.13 -5.76
C GLY A 382 13.28 -38.32 -6.30
N ARG A 383 12.08 -38.48 -5.74
CA ARG A 383 11.13 -39.54 -6.10
C ARG A 383 9.78 -39.00 -6.54
N LEU A 384 9.28 -39.48 -7.68
CA LEU A 384 7.89 -39.31 -8.08
C LEU A 384 7.09 -40.56 -7.68
N SER A 385 6.12 -40.43 -6.77
CA SER A 385 5.27 -41.52 -6.26
C SER A 385 3.85 -41.43 -6.81
N ILE A 386 3.50 -42.32 -7.73
CA ILE A 386 2.20 -42.40 -8.39
C ILE A 386 1.34 -43.50 -7.76
N SER A 387 0.20 -43.13 -7.18
CA SER A 387 -0.76 -44.07 -6.58
C SER A 387 -2.04 -44.30 -7.41
N ASP A 388 -2.29 -43.46 -8.41
CA ASP A 388 -3.46 -43.48 -9.28
C ASP A 388 -3.06 -43.48 -10.78
N THR A 389 -4.05 -43.45 -11.67
CA THR A 389 -3.80 -43.38 -13.11
C THR A 389 -3.53 -41.94 -13.52
N ARG A 390 -2.32 -41.66 -14.04
CA ARG A 390 -1.91 -40.34 -14.49
C ARG A 390 -1.26 -40.38 -15.88
N SER A 391 -1.49 -39.31 -16.64
CA SER A 391 -0.71 -38.98 -17.84
C SER A 391 0.08 -37.71 -17.57
N LEU A 392 1.39 -37.72 -17.85
CA LEU A 392 2.25 -36.54 -17.80
C LEU A 392 2.48 -36.03 -19.23
N PRO A 393 1.86 -34.89 -19.61
CA PRO A 393 2.08 -34.28 -20.92
C PRO A 393 3.39 -33.48 -20.99
N GLY A 394 3.89 -32.97 -19.86
CA GLY A 394 5.20 -32.35 -19.76
C GLY A 394 6.34 -33.35 -19.95
N THR A 395 7.56 -32.83 -20.06
CA THR A 395 8.76 -33.66 -20.13
C THR A 395 9.12 -34.23 -18.76
N LEU A 396 9.57 -35.49 -18.72
CA LEU A 396 10.17 -36.13 -17.56
C LEU A 396 11.63 -36.46 -17.86
N SER A 397 12.52 -35.90 -17.05
CA SER A 397 13.97 -36.05 -17.18
C SER A 397 14.63 -36.41 -15.85
N LEU A 398 15.77 -37.10 -15.91
CA LEU A 398 16.57 -37.45 -14.74
C LEU A 398 17.94 -36.79 -14.85
N SER A 399 18.29 -35.96 -13.87
CA SER A 399 19.60 -35.30 -13.77
C SER A 399 20.50 -35.94 -12.70
N SER A 400 19.98 -36.88 -11.91
CA SER A 400 20.70 -37.65 -10.89
C SER A 400 19.97 -38.97 -10.58
N ASP A 401 20.58 -39.84 -9.76
CA ASP A 401 20.00 -41.12 -9.32
C ASP A 401 18.64 -40.90 -8.64
N SER A 402 17.56 -41.22 -9.34
CA SER A 402 16.19 -40.86 -8.95
C SER A 402 15.25 -42.07 -8.99
N GLU A 403 14.08 -41.93 -8.34
CA GLU A 403 13.09 -43.00 -8.27
C GLU A 403 11.75 -42.57 -8.92
N ILE A 404 11.16 -43.47 -9.69
CA ILE A 404 9.76 -43.37 -10.11
C ILE A 404 9.06 -44.59 -9.53
N GLU A 405 8.18 -44.36 -8.55
CA GLU A 405 7.38 -45.39 -7.93
C GLU A 405 5.97 -45.35 -8.54
N VAL A 406 5.54 -46.45 -9.16
CA VAL A 406 4.14 -46.64 -9.59
C VAL A 406 3.56 -47.75 -8.74
N LYS A 407 2.64 -47.40 -7.83
CA LYS A 407 2.02 -48.37 -6.91
C LYS A 407 1.09 -49.29 -7.68
N THR A 408 0.71 -50.42 -7.09
CA THR A 408 -0.03 -51.51 -7.77
C THR A 408 -1.37 -51.07 -8.40
N THR A 409 -1.97 -49.99 -7.90
CA THR A 409 -3.22 -49.41 -8.41
C THR A 409 -2.99 -48.23 -9.37
N GLY A 410 -1.75 -47.79 -9.54
CA GLY A 410 -1.38 -46.67 -10.38
C GLY A 410 -0.99 -47.10 -11.78
N ASP A 411 -1.19 -46.20 -12.73
CA ASP A 411 -0.73 -46.32 -14.11
C ASP A 411 -0.11 -44.97 -14.51
N LEU A 412 1.14 -44.97 -14.98
CA LEU A 412 1.82 -43.76 -15.43
C LEU A 412 2.03 -43.80 -16.94
N THR A 413 1.42 -42.86 -17.66
CA THR A 413 1.67 -42.62 -19.08
C THR A 413 2.53 -41.38 -19.26
N LEU A 414 3.63 -41.51 -19.99
CA LEU A 414 4.46 -40.37 -20.40
C LEU A 414 4.08 -40.02 -21.84
N ALA A 415 3.57 -38.80 -22.07
CA ALA A 415 3.17 -38.36 -23.42
C ALA A 415 4.30 -37.59 -24.14
N GLN A 416 5.51 -37.57 -23.58
CA GLN A 416 6.67 -36.91 -24.19
C GLN A 416 7.13 -37.61 -25.48
N SER A 417 7.63 -36.81 -26.44
CA SER A 417 8.28 -37.34 -27.63
C SER A 417 9.73 -37.74 -27.32
N GLY A 418 10.01 -39.04 -27.31
CA GLY A 418 11.35 -39.58 -27.02
C GLY A 418 11.32 -40.54 -25.83
N GLY A 419 12.47 -41.17 -25.53
CA GLY A 419 12.62 -41.99 -24.32
C GLY A 419 12.72 -41.12 -23.06
N LEU A 420 12.84 -41.77 -21.90
CA LEU A 420 13.25 -41.09 -20.68
C LEU A 420 14.63 -40.47 -20.91
N GLY A 421 14.76 -39.17 -20.67
CA GLY A 421 16.04 -38.47 -20.70
C GLY A 421 16.89 -38.91 -19.52
N VAL A 422 17.56 -40.05 -19.66
CA VAL A 422 18.54 -40.56 -18.70
C VAL A 422 19.84 -39.79 -18.93
N GLY A 423 20.27 -39.01 -17.93
CA GLY A 423 21.54 -38.29 -17.96
C GLY A 423 22.71 -39.20 -18.38
N SER A 424 23.63 -38.66 -19.17
CA SER A 424 24.81 -39.36 -19.71
C SER A 424 25.84 -39.73 -18.67
#